data_AF-A0A518IS51-F1
#
_entry.id   AF-A0A518IS51-F1
#
_cell.length_a   1.000
_cell.length_b   1.000
_cell.length_c   1.000
_cell.angle_alpha   90.00
_cell.angle_beta   90.00
_cell.angle_gamma   90.00
#
_symmetry.space_group_name_H-M   'P 1'
#
loop_
_entity.id
_entity.type
_entity.pdbx_description
1 polymer ?
#
loop_
_entity_poly.entity_id
_entity_poly.type
_entity_poly.pdbx_seq_one_letter_code
_entity_poly.pdbx_strand_id
1 'polypeptide(L)'
;MSSRFRVAVDVGNSSIKIAYHPPGMTADASDLRVVRVSLTGADWQAQLADLTSAFPQSDNTVQWLLASVNSVGCDRLSAWIETHRAADRVRVIDRSDVGIETDVRMPQRVGIDRLLAAQSAFRLAGDRSAIVIDAGTTVTVDLVASPGVFRGGAILPGLGLQFRALHEATDKLPRLEPPDDLASLESPGRDTQAAMELGVASGIVGAIDRLVESFQSTCDVSQIFLTGGDAGRLSPAIRSPHRVVVDMPLRGLYGIELADSSSL
;
A
#
# COMPACT_ATOMS: atom_id res chain seq x y z
N MET A 1 20.95 20.79 11.03
CA MET A 1 19.85 21.08 10.09
C MET A 1 18.56 20.65 10.80
N SER A 2 17.57 21.53 10.94
CA SER A 2 16.28 21.13 11.52
C SER A 2 15.59 20.16 10.57
N SER A 3 15.18 18.98 11.03
CA SER A 3 14.45 18.03 10.18
C SER A 3 13.10 18.66 9.81
N ARG A 4 12.83 18.81 8.51
CA ARG A 4 11.52 19.27 8.02
C ARG A 4 10.44 18.27 8.44
N PHE A 5 9.25 18.76 8.76
CA PHE A 5 8.06 17.95 9.02
C PHE A 5 7.64 17.28 7.72
N ARG A 6 7.78 15.95 7.64
CA ARG A 6 7.46 15.18 6.42
C ARG A 6 6.04 14.63 6.47
N VAL A 7 5.37 14.71 5.32
CA VAL A 7 4.05 14.11 5.07
C VAL A 7 4.18 13.23 3.83
N ALA A 8 4.07 11.92 4.00
CA ALA A 8 4.05 10.95 2.91
C ALA A 8 2.61 10.67 2.50
N VAL A 9 2.33 10.70 1.20
CA VAL A 9 0.98 10.51 0.65
C VAL A 9 0.99 9.47 -0.45
N ASP A 10 0.17 8.43 -0.26
CA ASP A 10 -0.13 7.40 -1.25
C ASP A 10 -1.51 7.68 -1.84
N VAL A 11 -1.53 8.06 -3.13
CA VAL A 11 -2.74 8.39 -3.88
C VAL A 11 -3.14 7.20 -4.74
N GLY A 12 -3.97 6.34 -4.16
CA GLY A 12 -4.55 5.18 -4.82
C GLY A 12 -5.83 5.49 -5.61
N ASN A 13 -6.38 4.45 -6.24
CA ASN A 13 -7.65 4.55 -6.97
C ASN A 13 -8.86 4.65 -6.03
N SER A 14 -8.81 4.01 -4.86
CA SER A 14 -9.94 3.93 -3.92
C SER A 14 -9.82 4.88 -2.74
N SER A 15 -8.60 5.25 -2.35
CA SER A 15 -8.35 6.11 -1.18
C SER A 15 -7.02 6.84 -1.31
N ILE A 16 -6.90 7.99 -0.64
CA ILE A 16 -5.62 8.58 -0.27
C ILE A 16 -5.26 8.13 1.13
N LYS A 17 -4.00 7.74 1.33
CA LYS A 17 -3.43 7.50 2.65
C LYS A 17 -2.35 8.54 2.92
N ILE A 18 -2.39 9.16 4.10
CA ILE A 18 -1.49 10.23 4.51
C ILE A 18 -0.77 9.77 5.78
N ALA A 19 0.55 9.71 5.74
CA ALA A 19 1.41 9.33 6.85
C ALA A 19 2.30 10.50 7.28
N TYR A 20 2.36 10.76 8.58
CA TYR A 20 3.23 11.80 9.17
C TYR A 20 3.58 11.44 10.62
N HIS A 21 4.66 12.00 11.15
CA HIS A 21 4.92 11.97 12.59
C HIS A 21 4.14 13.09 13.28
N PRO A 22 3.42 12.81 14.36
CA PRO A 22 2.82 13.87 15.17
C PRO A 22 3.88 14.89 15.61
N PRO A 23 3.56 16.19 15.63
CA PRO A 23 4.49 17.21 16.11
C PRO A 23 5.02 16.87 17.52
N GLY A 24 6.35 16.88 17.69
CA GLY A 24 7.00 16.62 18.98
C GLY A 24 7.33 15.16 19.29
N MET A 25 7.02 14.21 18.40
CA MET A 25 7.47 12.80 18.50
C MET A 25 8.79 12.57 17.74
N THR A 26 9.62 11.65 18.23
CA THR A 26 10.85 11.22 17.55
C THR A 26 10.55 10.45 16.26
N ALA A 27 11.43 10.56 15.27
CA ALA A 27 11.26 10.01 13.92
C ALA A 27 11.55 8.50 13.81
N ASP A 28 10.89 7.65 14.61
CA ASP A 28 10.84 6.20 14.34
C ASP A 28 9.62 5.89 13.47
N ALA A 29 9.83 5.18 12.36
CA ALA A 29 8.76 4.76 11.43
C ALA A 29 7.64 3.94 12.10
N SER A 30 7.81 3.43 13.32
CA SER A 30 6.71 2.86 14.13
C SER A 30 5.66 3.88 14.56
N ASP A 31 6.02 5.16 14.65
CA ASP A 31 5.19 6.23 15.23
C ASP A 31 4.50 7.07 14.14
N LEU A 32 4.41 6.54 12.92
CA LEU A 32 3.68 7.19 11.83
C LEU A 32 2.19 7.12 12.10
N ARG A 33 1.55 8.29 12.17
CA ARG A 33 0.09 8.38 12.12
C ARG A 33 -0.35 8.29 10.67
N VAL A 34 -1.17 7.29 10.36
CA VAL A 34 -1.77 7.12 9.03
C VAL A 34 -3.24 7.50 9.07
N VAL A 35 -3.65 8.38 8.16
CA VAL A 35 -5.03 8.84 7.98
C VAL A 35 -5.47 8.51 6.56
N ARG A 36 -6.70 8.00 6.40
CA ARG A 36 -7.31 7.74 5.09
C ARG A 36 -8.30 8.84 4.75
N VAL A 37 -8.18 9.39 3.55
CA VAL A 37 -9.05 10.43 2.99
C VAL A 37 -9.58 9.96 1.65
N SER A 38 -10.88 10.05 1.42
CA SER A 38 -11.50 9.67 0.14
C SER A 38 -11.69 10.90 -0.74
N LEU A 39 -10.87 11.08 -1.79
CA LEU A 39 -11.00 12.20 -2.75
C LEU A 39 -12.27 12.15 -3.63
N THR A 40 -12.98 11.03 -3.61
CA THR A 40 -14.23 10.86 -4.37
C THR A 40 -15.46 11.26 -3.57
N GLY A 41 -15.34 11.46 -2.25
CA GLY A 41 -16.41 11.98 -1.41
C GLY A 41 -16.58 13.50 -1.52
N ALA A 42 -17.72 14.03 -1.08
CA ALA A 42 -17.98 15.47 -1.08
C ALA A 42 -17.07 16.26 -0.10
N ASP A 43 -16.65 15.62 1.00
CA ASP A 43 -16.04 16.32 2.14
C ASP A 43 -14.51 16.21 2.24
N TRP A 44 -13.84 15.71 1.19
CA TRP A 44 -12.39 15.45 1.25
C TRP A 44 -11.56 16.70 1.56
N GLN A 45 -11.99 17.88 1.09
CA GLN A 45 -11.32 19.15 1.37
C GLN A 45 -11.42 19.55 2.83
N ALA A 46 -12.60 19.35 3.45
CA ALA A 46 -12.81 19.60 4.86
C ALA A 46 -11.95 18.65 5.72
N GLN A 47 -11.90 17.36 5.35
CA GLN A 47 -11.05 16.37 6.02
C GLN A 47 -9.56 16.75 5.96
N LEU A 48 -9.09 17.26 4.81
CA LEU A 48 -7.71 17.75 4.68
C LEU A 48 -7.47 19.03 5.47
N ALA A 49 -8.42 19.96 5.49
CA ALA A 49 -8.32 21.19 6.29
C ALA A 49 -8.22 20.85 7.79
N ASP A 50 -9.09 19.97 8.28
CA ASP A 50 -9.08 19.50 9.66
C ASP A 50 -7.76 18.80 10.00
N LEU A 51 -7.30 17.91 9.13
CA LEU A 51 -6.04 17.19 9.31
C LEU A 51 -4.82 18.14 9.40
N THR A 52 -4.74 19.08 8.46
CA THR A 52 -3.58 19.98 8.32
C THR A 52 -3.61 21.16 9.30
N SER A 53 -4.72 21.39 10.00
CA SER A 53 -4.81 22.38 11.08
C SER A 53 -3.80 22.11 12.20
N ALA A 54 -3.42 20.84 12.40
CA ALA A 54 -2.43 20.42 13.38
C ALA A 54 -0.98 20.46 12.86
N PHE A 55 -0.76 20.74 11.57
CA PHE A 55 0.58 20.78 10.99
C PHE A 55 1.26 22.13 11.25
N PRO A 56 2.60 22.18 11.26
CA PRO A 56 3.34 23.44 11.32
C PRO A 56 2.88 24.42 10.24
N GLN A 57 2.65 25.68 10.63
CA GLN A 57 2.16 26.75 9.73
C GLN A 57 3.27 27.68 9.24
N SER A 58 4.52 27.49 9.71
CA SER A 58 5.66 28.34 9.34
C SER A 58 6.27 27.94 8.00
N ASP A 59 6.80 28.93 7.27
CA ASP A 59 7.33 28.75 5.91
C ASP A 59 8.39 27.63 5.80
N ASN A 60 8.26 26.81 4.75
CA ASN A 60 9.20 25.74 4.38
C ASN A 60 9.45 24.68 5.46
N THR A 61 8.55 24.56 6.45
CA THR A 61 8.68 23.54 7.49
C THR A 61 8.04 22.21 7.11
N VAL A 62 7.02 22.20 6.25
CA VAL A 62 6.33 20.98 5.80
C VAL A 62 6.80 20.56 4.40
N GLN A 63 7.13 19.29 4.25
CA GLN A 63 7.46 18.67 2.97
C GLN A 63 6.49 17.52 2.68
N TRP A 64 5.73 17.64 1.60
CA TRP A 64 4.83 16.62 1.09
C TRP A 64 5.54 15.75 0.05
N LEU A 65 5.52 14.44 0.25
CA LEU A 65 6.01 13.42 -0.67
C LEU A 65 4.80 12.69 -1.25
N LEU A 66 4.53 12.84 -2.54
CA LEU A 66 3.34 12.30 -3.19
C LEU A 66 3.75 11.14 -4.09
N ALA A 67 3.28 9.93 -3.80
CA ALA A 67 3.31 8.80 -4.71
C ALA A 67 1.89 8.53 -5.21
N SER A 68 1.72 8.28 -6.50
CA SER A 68 0.38 8.11 -7.07
C SER A 68 0.34 7.08 -8.20
N VAL A 69 -0.72 6.28 -8.20
CA VAL A 69 -1.18 5.49 -9.35
C VAL A 69 -2.46 6.07 -9.97
N ASN A 70 -2.93 7.21 -9.45
CA ASN A 70 -4.12 7.95 -9.86
C ASN A 70 -3.75 9.42 -10.12
N SER A 71 -3.42 9.75 -11.38
CA SER A 71 -2.96 11.09 -11.76
C SER A 71 -3.96 12.18 -11.42
N VAL A 72 -5.25 11.96 -11.71
CA VAL A 72 -6.32 12.93 -11.41
C VAL A 72 -6.42 13.22 -9.90
N GLY A 73 -6.30 12.18 -9.07
CA GLY A 73 -6.26 12.35 -7.62
C GLY A 73 -5.03 13.14 -7.15
N CYS A 74 -3.87 12.87 -7.76
CA CYS A 74 -2.63 13.57 -7.46
C CYS A 74 -2.72 15.05 -7.81
N ASP A 75 -3.21 15.38 -9.01
CA ASP A 75 -3.36 16.77 -9.46
C ASP A 75 -4.32 17.56 -8.57
N ARG A 76 -5.44 16.93 -8.17
CA ARG A 76 -6.41 17.54 -7.24
C ARG A 76 -5.81 17.81 -5.87
N LEU A 77 -5.00 16.89 -5.35
CA LEU A 77 -4.32 17.09 -4.07
C LEU A 77 -3.26 18.19 -4.17
N SER A 78 -2.41 18.16 -5.20
CA SER A 78 -1.38 19.18 -5.43
C SER A 78 -1.99 20.59 -5.49
N ALA A 79 -3.05 20.76 -6.30
CA ALA A 79 -3.74 22.05 -6.41
C ALA A 79 -4.35 22.52 -5.07
N TRP A 80 -4.85 21.59 -4.25
CA TRP A 80 -5.36 21.92 -2.92
C TRP A 80 -4.24 22.39 -1.99
N ILE A 81 -3.08 21.71 -1.98
CA ILE A 81 -1.91 22.09 -1.18
C ILE A 81 -1.40 23.46 -1.63
N GLU A 82 -1.28 23.70 -2.93
CA GLU A 82 -0.86 25.00 -3.48
C GLU A 82 -1.78 26.14 -3.04
N THR A 83 -3.10 25.89 -3.00
CA THR A 83 -4.10 26.89 -2.63
C THR A 83 -4.13 27.18 -1.13
N HIS A 84 -4.09 26.15 -0.28
CA HIS A 84 -4.35 26.27 1.17
C HIS A 84 -3.07 26.27 2.00
N ARG A 85 -1.96 25.79 1.44
CA ARG A 85 -0.68 25.58 2.10
C ARG A 85 0.48 26.00 1.19
N ALA A 86 0.36 27.19 0.58
CA ALA A 86 1.32 27.72 -0.41
C ALA A 86 2.79 27.79 0.06
N ALA A 87 3.02 27.75 1.38
CA ALA A 87 4.35 27.75 1.98
C ALA A 87 4.97 26.35 2.16
N ASP A 88 4.19 25.29 1.94
CA ASP A 88 4.63 23.90 2.02
C ASP A 88 5.34 23.49 0.72
N ARG A 89 6.32 22.58 0.80
CA ARG A 89 7.01 22.05 -0.38
C ARG A 89 6.36 20.75 -0.82
N VAL A 90 5.99 20.65 -2.09
CA VAL A 90 5.45 19.42 -2.69
C VAL A 90 6.51 18.77 -3.58
N ARG A 91 6.76 17.48 -3.40
CA ARG A 91 7.55 16.65 -4.32
C ARG A 91 6.73 15.42 -4.70
N VAL A 92 6.47 15.29 -6.00
CA VAL A 92 5.94 14.04 -6.55
C VAL A 92 7.11 13.08 -6.70
N ILE A 93 6.96 11.88 -6.15
CA ILE A 93 7.96 10.82 -6.13
C ILE A 93 7.77 9.95 -7.36
N ASP A 94 8.86 9.73 -8.07
CA ASP A 94 8.91 8.83 -9.21
C ASP A 94 9.77 7.59 -8.91
N ARG A 95 9.86 6.69 -9.90
CA ARG A 95 10.60 5.43 -9.78
C ARG A 95 12.07 5.64 -9.37
N SER A 96 12.72 6.69 -9.88
CA SER A 96 14.13 6.96 -9.63
C SER A 96 14.41 7.36 -8.19
N ASP A 97 13.42 7.88 -7.48
CA ASP A 97 13.51 8.25 -6.06
C ASP A 97 13.44 7.04 -5.11
N VAL A 98 12.89 5.90 -5.54
CA VAL A 98 12.60 4.75 -4.66
C VAL A 98 13.87 3.98 -4.27
N GLY A 99 14.94 4.04 -5.06
CA GLY A 99 16.18 3.32 -4.74
C GLY A 99 16.06 1.78 -4.78
N ILE A 100 15.12 1.25 -5.57
CA ILE A 100 15.01 -0.17 -5.91
C ILE A 100 15.17 -0.33 -7.42
N GLU A 101 16.06 -1.23 -7.83
CA GLU A 101 16.22 -1.60 -9.23
C GLU A 101 15.03 -2.43 -9.71
N THR A 102 14.80 -2.47 -11.02
CA THR A 102 13.67 -3.19 -11.60
C THR A 102 14.16 -4.10 -12.71
N ASP A 103 14.04 -5.42 -12.53
CA ASP A 103 14.29 -6.40 -13.58
C ASP A 103 12.95 -6.99 -14.07
N VAL A 104 12.27 -6.19 -14.88
CA VAL A 104 11.02 -6.56 -15.57
C VAL A 104 11.02 -5.98 -16.98
N ARG A 105 10.23 -6.55 -17.89
CA ARG A 105 10.21 -6.14 -19.31
C ARG A 105 9.79 -4.68 -19.55
N MET A 106 8.95 -4.12 -18.67
CA MET A 106 8.44 -2.75 -18.80
C MET A 106 8.47 -2.04 -17.43
N PRO A 107 9.65 -1.60 -16.95
CA PRO A 107 9.80 -0.97 -15.63
C PRO A 107 8.88 0.23 -15.37
N GLN A 108 8.63 1.03 -16.40
CA GLN A 108 7.78 2.21 -16.39
C GLN A 108 6.29 1.91 -16.17
N ARG A 109 5.87 0.64 -16.26
CA ARG A 109 4.49 0.20 -16.01
C ARG A 109 4.29 -0.39 -14.62
N VAL A 110 5.34 -0.47 -13.82
CA VAL A 110 5.22 -0.91 -12.43
C VAL A 110 4.63 0.23 -11.62
N GLY A 111 3.57 -0.06 -10.87
CA GLY A 111 2.98 0.90 -9.94
C GLY A 111 4.00 1.36 -8.90
N ILE A 112 4.03 2.67 -8.62
CA ILE A 112 4.96 3.25 -7.65
C ILE A 112 4.74 2.70 -6.25
N ASP A 113 3.48 2.41 -5.90
CA ASP A 113 3.06 1.74 -4.66
C ASP A 113 3.75 0.39 -4.46
N ARG A 114 3.80 -0.45 -5.51
CA ARG A 114 4.49 -1.75 -5.48
C ARG A 114 5.99 -1.61 -5.28
N LEU A 115 6.61 -0.60 -5.91
CA LEU A 115 8.04 -0.34 -5.74
C LEU A 115 8.36 0.15 -4.32
N LEU A 116 7.54 1.03 -3.76
CA LEU A 116 7.68 1.51 -2.38
C LEU A 116 7.48 0.38 -1.36
N ALA A 117 6.52 -0.51 -1.61
CA ALA A 117 6.30 -1.70 -0.79
C ALA A 117 7.52 -2.65 -0.84
N ALA A 118 8.07 -2.88 -2.04
CA ALA A 118 9.28 -3.67 -2.24
C ALA A 118 10.51 -3.06 -1.54
N GLN A 119 10.68 -1.74 -1.63
CA GLN A 119 11.74 -1.02 -0.91
C GLN A 119 11.63 -1.21 0.61
N SER A 120 10.42 -1.02 1.15
CA SER A 120 10.13 -1.21 2.57
C SER A 120 10.45 -2.64 3.02
N ALA A 121 10.04 -3.63 2.24
CA ALA A 121 10.30 -5.04 2.53
C ALA A 121 11.77 -5.41 2.50
N PHE A 122 12.50 -4.95 1.49
CA PHE A 122 13.93 -5.19 1.35
C PHE A 122 14.70 -4.66 2.57
N ARG A 123 14.39 -3.43 3.00
CA ARG A 123 14.99 -2.83 4.20
C ARG A 123 14.61 -3.60 5.47
N LEU A 124 13.34 -3.96 5.65
CA LEU A 124 12.88 -4.71 6.82
C LEU A 124 13.47 -6.13 6.89
N ALA A 125 13.82 -6.71 5.74
CA ALA A 125 14.48 -8.00 5.62
C ALA A 125 15.99 -7.97 5.90
N GLY A 126 16.56 -6.79 6.14
CA GLY A 126 18.00 -6.59 6.33
C GLY A 126 18.78 -6.79 5.04
N ASP A 127 18.32 -6.15 3.95
CA ASP A 127 18.92 -6.17 2.62
C ASP A 127 18.99 -7.57 1.97
N ARG A 128 18.06 -8.43 2.38
CA ARG A 128 17.86 -9.78 1.84
C ARG A 128 16.57 -9.83 1.03
N SER A 129 16.47 -10.84 0.16
CA SER A 129 15.28 -11.05 -0.65
C SER A 129 14.05 -11.23 0.22
N ALA A 130 12.92 -10.67 -0.22
CA ALA A 130 11.65 -10.71 0.48
C ALA A 130 10.48 -10.81 -0.50
N ILE A 131 9.35 -11.29 0.00
CA ILE A 131 8.06 -11.24 -0.71
C ILE A 131 7.14 -10.26 0.02
N VAL A 132 6.41 -9.45 -0.73
CA VAL A 132 5.36 -8.57 -0.21
C VAL A 132 4.01 -8.97 -0.77
N ILE A 133 3.06 -9.19 0.12
CA ILE A 133 1.65 -9.37 -0.19
C ILE A 133 0.94 -8.07 0.23
N ASP A 134 0.48 -7.26 -0.72
CA ASP A 134 -0.36 -6.09 -0.42
C ASP A 134 -1.81 -6.42 -0.70
N ALA A 135 -2.61 -6.56 0.35
CA ALA A 135 -4.01 -6.95 0.28
C ALA A 135 -4.96 -5.76 0.45
N GLY A 136 -5.38 -5.18 -0.68
CA GLY A 136 -6.39 -4.12 -0.74
C GLY A 136 -7.43 -4.37 -1.84
N THR A 137 -7.82 -3.32 -2.57
CA THR A 137 -8.74 -3.40 -3.72
C THR A 137 -8.31 -4.48 -4.73
N THR A 138 -7.00 -4.58 -4.95
CA THR A 138 -6.32 -5.71 -5.57
C THR A 138 -5.38 -6.33 -4.55
N VAL A 139 -5.06 -7.61 -4.72
CA VAL A 139 -3.94 -8.23 -4.02
C VAL A 139 -2.74 -8.27 -4.97
N THR A 140 -1.59 -7.76 -4.54
CA THR A 140 -0.33 -8.04 -5.23
C THR A 140 0.53 -9.00 -4.42
N VAL A 141 1.30 -9.84 -5.11
CA VAL A 141 2.34 -10.68 -4.50
C VAL A 141 3.62 -10.41 -5.27
N ASP A 142 4.55 -9.69 -4.65
CA ASP A 142 5.72 -9.11 -5.29
C ASP A 142 7.01 -9.67 -4.71
N LEU A 143 7.97 -10.01 -5.57
CA LEU A 143 9.30 -10.49 -5.18
C LEU A 143 10.33 -9.36 -5.34
N VAL A 144 11.03 -9.05 -4.24
CA VAL A 144 12.25 -8.24 -4.26
C VAL A 144 13.44 -9.12 -3.90
N ALA A 145 14.42 -9.20 -4.79
CA ALA A 145 15.62 -10.00 -4.60
C ALA A 145 16.80 -9.13 -4.13
N SER A 146 17.71 -9.68 -3.34
CA SER A 146 18.99 -9.02 -3.06
C SER A 146 19.80 -8.83 -4.37
N PRO A 147 20.46 -7.68 -4.59
CA PRO A 147 20.73 -6.59 -3.65
C PRO A 147 19.72 -5.40 -3.69
N GLY A 148 18.43 -5.66 -3.93
CA GLY A 148 17.39 -4.62 -4.01
C GLY A 148 16.77 -4.50 -5.39
N VAL A 149 16.48 -5.64 -6.02
CA VAL A 149 15.94 -5.76 -7.38
C VAL A 149 14.51 -6.25 -7.31
N PHE A 150 13.56 -5.42 -7.73
CA PHE A 150 12.18 -5.82 -7.97
C PHE A 150 12.12 -6.78 -9.18
N ARG A 151 11.72 -8.04 -8.93
CA ARG A 151 11.67 -9.13 -9.92
C ARG A 151 10.29 -9.29 -10.56
N GLY A 152 9.33 -8.44 -10.20
CA GLY A 152 7.93 -8.60 -10.58
C GLY A 152 7.14 -9.38 -9.54
N GLY A 153 5.97 -9.85 -9.98
CA GLY A 153 4.99 -10.45 -9.10
C GLY A 153 3.69 -10.79 -9.82
N ALA A 154 2.64 -11.02 -9.04
CA ALA A 154 1.29 -11.25 -9.53
C ALA A 154 0.32 -10.17 -9.03
N ILE A 155 -0.75 -9.96 -9.78
CA ILE A 155 -1.87 -9.09 -9.40
C ILE A 155 -3.15 -9.95 -9.46
N LEU A 156 -3.89 -9.97 -8.36
CA LEU A 156 -5.13 -10.70 -8.17
C LEU A 156 -6.24 -9.70 -7.81
N PRO A 157 -7.51 -10.00 -8.12
CA PRO A 157 -8.62 -9.22 -7.57
C PRO A 157 -8.67 -9.37 -6.05
N GLY A 158 -8.89 -8.27 -5.32
CA GLY A 158 -9.07 -8.29 -3.87
C GLY A 158 -10.38 -8.95 -3.46
N LEU A 159 -10.56 -9.21 -2.15
CA LEU A 159 -11.74 -9.90 -1.62
C LEU A 159 -13.04 -9.24 -2.07
N GLY A 160 -13.19 -7.94 -1.80
CA GLY A 160 -14.39 -7.18 -2.18
C GLY A 160 -14.62 -7.15 -3.69
N LEU A 161 -13.56 -7.10 -4.50
CA LEU A 161 -13.67 -7.14 -5.96
C LEU A 161 -14.19 -8.50 -6.45
N GLN A 162 -13.75 -9.60 -5.85
CA GLN A 162 -14.22 -10.94 -6.19
C GLN A 162 -15.70 -11.14 -5.84
N PHE A 163 -16.13 -10.72 -4.65
CA PHE A 163 -17.56 -10.78 -4.27
C PHE A 163 -18.43 -9.92 -5.18
N ARG A 164 -17.99 -8.70 -5.49
CA ARG A 164 -18.69 -7.82 -6.42
C ARG A 164 -18.82 -8.44 -7.80
N ALA A 165 -17.73 -9.02 -8.32
CA ALA A 165 -17.74 -9.66 -9.63
C ALA A 165 -18.72 -10.84 -9.70
N LEU A 166 -18.81 -11.67 -8.65
CA LEU A 166 -19.78 -12.77 -8.59
C LEU A 166 -21.22 -12.26 -8.62
N HIS A 167 -21.52 -11.22 -7.83
CA HIS A 167 -22.85 -10.61 -7.80
C HIS A 167 -23.24 -9.97 -9.14
N GLU A 168 -22.35 -9.17 -9.73
CA GLU A 168 -22.61 -8.47 -11.00
C GLU A 168 -22.73 -9.43 -12.19
N ALA A 169 -22.08 -10.59 -12.15
CA ALA A 169 -22.12 -11.58 -13.22
C ALA A 169 -23.30 -12.56 -13.12
N THR A 170 -24.13 -12.52 -12.07
CA THR A 170 -25.16 -13.55 -11.86
C THR A 170 -26.37 -13.03 -11.07
N ASP A 171 -27.58 -13.15 -11.66
CA ASP A 171 -28.83 -12.65 -11.07
C ASP A 171 -29.19 -13.22 -9.68
N LYS A 172 -28.70 -14.42 -9.36
CA LYS A 172 -29.08 -15.16 -8.14
C LYS A 172 -28.07 -15.06 -7.00
N LEU A 173 -26.88 -14.52 -7.24
CA LEU A 173 -25.86 -14.41 -6.19
C LEU A 173 -26.08 -13.12 -5.40
N PRO A 174 -26.18 -13.19 -4.06
CA PRO A 174 -26.37 -11.99 -3.25
C PRO A 174 -25.12 -11.10 -3.30
N ARG A 175 -25.32 -9.80 -3.06
CA ARG A 175 -24.22 -8.89 -2.80
C ARG A 175 -23.69 -9.18 -1.39
N LEU A 176 -22.45 -9.65 -1.31
CA LEU A 176 -21.77 -9.96 -0.06
C LEU A 176 -20.57 -9.03 0.15
N GLU A 177 -20.27 -8.77 1.41
CA GLU A 177 -19.00 -8.20 1.83
C GLU A 177 -18.09 -9.32 2.36
N PRO A 178 -16.76 -9.17 2.31
CA PRO A 178 -15.86 -10.18 2.84
C PRO A 178 -16.10 -10.46 4.33
N PRO A 179 -16.09 -11.73 4.79
CA PRO A 179 -16.18 -12.04 6.22
C PRO A 179 -14.93 -11.59 6.98
N ASP A 180 -15.09 -11.31 8.28
CA ASP A 180 -13.98 -10.86 9.14
C ASP A 180 -12.97 -11.98 9.43
N ASP A 181 -13.45 -13.21 9.54
CA ASP A 181 -12.63 -14.40 9.77
C ASP A 181 -12.73 -15.36 8.58
N LEU A 182 -11.65 -15.45 7.80
CA LEU A 182 -11.55 -16.37 6.66
C LEU A 182 -11.04 -17.77 7.06
N ALA A 183 -10.49 -17.94 8.27
CA ALA A 183 -9.90 -19.20 8.71
C ALA A 183 -10.94 -20.19 9.26
N SER A 184 -12.09 -19.69 9.72
CA SER A 184 -13.15 -20.49 10.36
C SER A 184 -14.38 -20.74 9.48
N LEU A 185 -14.23 -20.62 8.15
CA LEU A 185 -15.36 -20.78 7.22
C LEU A 185 -15.86 -22.23 7.17
N GLU A 186 -17.17 -22.39 6.96
CA GLU A 186 -17.78 -23.70 6.75
C GLU A 186 -17.21 -24.37 5.49
N SER A 187 -16.79 -25.63 5.58
CA SER A 187 -16.29 -26.40 4.44
C SER A 187 -16.81 -27.85 4.47
N PRO A 188 -17.63 -28.29 3.49
CA PRO A 188 -18.16 -27.48 2.38
C PRO A 188 -19.25 -26.51 2.85
N GLY A 189 -19.34 -25.34 2.22
CA GLY A 189 -20.43 -24.38 2.46
C GLY A 189 -21.78 -24.96 2.04
N ARG A 190 -22.81 -24.82 2.89
CA ARG A 190 -24.10 -25.50 2.72
C ARG A 190 -25.24 -24.61 2.21
N ASP A 191 -24.96 -23.35 1.97
CA ASP A 191 -25.84 -22.42 1.25
C ASP A 191 -25.05 -21.55 0.29
N THR A 192 -25.75 -20.71 -0.48
CA THR A 192 -25.13 -19.83 -1.48
C THR A 192 -24.11 -18.87 -0.87
N GLN A 193 -24.39 -18.31 0.32
CA GLN A 193 -23.48 -17.38 0.96
C GLN A 193 -22.22 -18.09 1.44
N ALA A 194 -22.35 -19.19 2.19
CA ALA A 194 -21.24 -19.99 2.66
C ALA A 194 -20.39 -20.55 1.50
N ALA A 195 -21.02 -20.95 0.39
CA ALA A 195 -20.32 -21.41 -0.80
C ALA A 195 -19.52 -20.28 -1.49
N MET A 196 -20.08 -19.07 -1.57
CA MET A 196 -19.38 -17.90 -2.11
C MET A 196 -18.20 -17.49 -1.22
N GLU A 197 -18.42 -17.42 0.09
CA GLU A 197 -17.39 -17.08 1.08
C GLU A 197 -16.22 -18.07 1.03
N LEU A 198 -16.52 -19.37 1.10
CA LEU A 198 -15.52 -20.44 1.00
C LEU A 198 -14.77 -20.39 -0.34
N GLY A 199 -15.48 -20.18 -1.45
CA GLY A 199 -14.89 -20.15 -2.79
C GLY A 199 -13.91 -18.99 -2.97
N VAL A 200 -14.32 -17.77 -2.59
CA VAL A 200 -13.48 -16.56 -2.67
C VAL A 200 -12.27 -16.69 -1.73
N ALA A 201 -12.49 -17.08 -0.48
CA ALA A 201 -11.40 -17.23 0.50
C ALA A 201 -10.40 -18.31 0.08
N SER A 202 -10.87 -19.49 -0.30
CA SER A 202 -9.98 -20.59 -0.74
C SER A 202 -9.21 -20.22 -2.00
N GLY A 203 -9.87 -19.53 -2.94
CA GLY A 203 -9.24 -19.09 -4.19
C GLY A 203 -8.10 -18.11 -3.95
N ILE A 204 -8.34 -17.05 -3.16
CA ILE A 204 -7.32 -16.02 -2.93
C ILE A 204 -6.19 -16.52 -2.05
N VAL A 205 -6.49 -17.24 -0.97
CA VAL A 205 -5.47 -17.80 -0.05
C VAL A 205 -4.63 -18.84 -0.78
N GLY A 206 -5.26 -19.75 -1.53
CA GLY A 206 -4.57 -20.74 -2.34
C GLY A 206 -3.67 -20.11 -3.41
N ALA A 207 -4.12 -19.03 -4.07
CA ALA A 207 -3.31 -18.29 -5.02
C ALA A 207 -2.10 -17.64 -4.35
N ILE A 208 -2.28 -16.98 -3.20
CA ILE A 208 -1.19 -16.36 -2.42
C ILE A 208 -0.15 -17.42 -2.04
N ASP A 209 -0.56 -18.50 -1.38
CA ASP A 209 0.37 -19.55 -0.92
C ASP A 209 1.12 -20.19 -2.10
N ARG A 210 0.43 -20.46 -3.22
CA ARG A 210 1.06 -21.01 -4.43
C ARG A 210 2.08 -20.05 -5.05
N LEU A 211 1.78 -18.75 -5.07
CA LEU A 211 2.70 -17.74 -5.60
C LEU A 211 3.94 -17.60 -4.70
N VAL A 212 3.74 -17.60 -3.39
CA VAL A 212 4.83 -17.58 -2.40
C VAL A 212 5.75 -18.78 -2.60
N GLU A 213 5.19 -20.00 -2.65
CA GLU A 213 5.94 -21.23 -2.88
C GLU A 213 6.72 -21.16 -4.21
N SER A 214 6.07 -20.68 -5.27
CA SER A 214 6.70 -20.53 -6.58
C SER A 214 7.88 -19.56 -6.53
N PHE A 215 7.77 -18.44 -5.83
CA PHE A 215 8.86 -17.46 -5.73
C PHE A 215 10.01 -17.98 -4.86
N GLN A 216 9.70 -18.63 -3.73
CA GLN A 216 10.69 -19.29 -2.88
C GLN A 216 11.46 -20.41 -3.60
N SER A 217 10.85 -21.07 -4.58
CA SER A 217 11.55 -22.07 -5.40
C SER A 217 12.61 -21.50 -6.35
N THR A 218 12.60 -20.18 -6.59
CA THR A 218 13.48 -19.50 -7.55
C THR A 218 14.41 -18.47 -6.90
N CYS A 219 14.20 -18.13 -5.64
CA CYS A 219 14.93 -17.10 -4.91
C CYS A 219 14.99 -17.47 -3.43
N ASP A 220 16.15 -17.26 -2.80
CA ASP A 220 16.31 -17.43 -1.35
C ASP A 220 15.64 -16.27 -0.61
N VAL A 221 14.34 -16.44 -0.32
CA VAL A 221 13.49 -15.44 0.34
C VAL A 221 13.63 -15.56 1.84
N SER A 222 14.11 -14.49 2.47
CA SER A 222 14.34 -14.44 3.91
C SER A 222 13.07 -14.16 4.72
N GLN A 223 12.15 -13.35 4.17
CA GLN A 223 10.94 -12.91 4.85
C GLN A 223 9.78 -12.70 3.89
N ILE A 224 8.56 -12.96 4.38
CA ILE A 224 7.30 -12.64 3.69
C ILE A 224 6.58 -11.61 4.54
N PHE A 225 6.14 -10.52 3.91
CA PHE A 225 5.38 -9.47 4.54
C PHE A 225 3.96 -9.42 4.00
N LEU A 226 2.99 -9.18 4.87
CA LEU A 226 1.59 -8.94 4.52
C LEU A 226 1.19 -7.52 4.95
N THR A 227 0.61 -6.77 4.04
CA THR A 227 0.12 -5.41 4.27
C THR A 227 -1.25 -5.21 3.61
N GLY A 228 -1.77 -3.99 3.66
CA GLY A 228 -3.05 -3.64 3.06
C GLY A 228 -4.24 -3.74 4.02
N GLY A 229 -5.42 -3.31 3.56
CA GLY A 229 -6.64 -3.23 4.38
C GLY A 229 -7.24 -4.60 4.74
N ASP A 230 -7.03 -5.61 3.89
CA ASP A 230 -7.54 -6.96 4.09
C ASP A 230 -6.53 -7.90 4.77
N ALA A 231 -5.37 -7.37 5.18
CA ALA A 231 -4.33 -8.14 5.88
C ALA A 231 -4.88 -8.86 7.12
N GLY A 232 -5.74 -8.19 7.91
CA GLY A 232 -6.35 -8.79 9.09
C GLY A 232 -7.27 -9.97 8.79
N ARG A 233 -8.00 -9.92 7.66
CA ARG A 233 -8.91 -10.99 7.21
C ARG A 233 -8.13 -12.19 6.67
N LEU A 234 -7.05 -11.92 5.92
CA LEU A 234 -6.28 -12.94 5.21
C LEU A 234 -5.20 -13.61 6.06
N SER A 235 -4.57 -12.86 6.98
CA SER A 235 -3.44 -13.36 7.78
C SER A 235 -3.73 -14.69 8.49
N PRO A 236 -4.90 -14.89 9.15
CA PRO A 236 -5.19 -16.15 9.82
C PRO A 236 -5.34 -17.35 8.88
N ALA A 237 -5.65 -17.12 7.60
CA ALA A 237 -5.92 -18.18 6.62
C ALA A 237 -4.69 -18.52 5.76
N ILE A 238 -3.75 -17.60 5.56
CA ILE A 238 -2.50 -17.82 4.81
C ILE A 238 -1.59 -18.80 5.56
N ARG A 239 -1.16 -19.86 4.89
CA ARG A 239 -0.31 -20.91 5.51
C ARG A 239 1.15 -20.50 5.58
N SER A 240 1.62 -19.76 4.58
CA SER A 240 3.01 -19.31 4.51
C SER A 240 3.33 -18.39 5.69
N PRO A 241 4.35 -18.69 6.51
CA PRO A 241 4.72 -17.83 7.64
C PRO A 241 5.08 -16.42 7.18
N HIS A 242 4.39 -15.42 7.71
CA HIS A 242 4.52 -14.04 7.27
C HIS A 242 4.46 -13.07 8.46
N ARG A 243 4.98 -11.86 8.24
CA ARG A 243 4.88 -10.75 9.19
C ARG A 243 3.90 -9.71 8.68
N VAL A 244 2.87 -9.41 9.47
CA VAL A 244 1.96 -8.30 9.15
C VAL A 244 2.64 -6.97 9.44
N VAL A 245 2.72 -6.10 8.45
CA VAL A 245 3.27 -4.74 8.57
C VAL A 245 2.28 -3.77 7.92
N VAL A 246 1.77 -2.83 8.72
CA VAL A 246 0.74 -1.88 8.26
C VAL A 246 1.38 -0.80 7.38
N ASP A 247 0.70 -0.48 6.27
CA ASP A 247 1.01 0.61 5.34
C ASP A 247 2.46 0.62 4.80
N MET A 248 2.93 -0.52 4.30
CA MET A 248 4.31 -0.64 3.77
C MET A 248 4.66 0.34 2.65
N PRO A 249 3.80 0.64 1.65
CA PRO A 249 4.10 1.66 0.64
C PRO A 249 4.38 3.03 1.27
N LEU A 250 3.58 3.44 2.27
CA LEU A 250 3.79 4.70 2.98
C LEU A 250 5.08 4.70 3.81
N ARG A 251 5.44 3.58 4.44
CA ARG A 251 6.71 3.44 5.16
C ARG A 251 7.90 3.58 4.22
N GLY A 252 7.82 2.98 3.03
CA GLY A 252 8.83 3.15 1.99
C GLY A 252 8.95 4.61 1.57
N LEU A 253 7.83 5.25 1.24
CA LEU A 253 7.75 6.64 0.83
C LEU A 253 8.32 7.61 1.86
N TYR A 254 7.98 7.40 3.13
CA TYR A 254 8.47 8.22 4.24
C TYR A 254 9.99 8.07 4.43
N GLY A 255 10.49 6.85 4.24
CA GLY A 255 11.89 6.48 4.38
C GLY A 255 12.79 6.87 3.21
N ILE A 256 12.26 7.53 2.16
CA ILE A 256 13.08 8.02 1.05
C ILE A 256 14.01 9.14 1.54
N GLU A 257 15.30 8.99 1.27
CA GLU A 257 16.30 10.04 1.43
C GLU A 257 16.39 10.86 0.15
N LEU A 258 15.93 12.10 0.21
CA LEU A 258 15.99 13.02 -0.91
C LEU A 258 17.26 13.84 -0.83
N ALA A 259 18.04 13.88 -1.92
CA ALA A 259 19.11 14.86 -2.05
C ALA A 259 18.50 16.27 -2.01
N ASP A 260 18.97 17.12 -1.10
CA ASP A 260 18.59 18.53 -1.06
C ASP A 260 19.15 19.21 -2.32
N SER A 261 18.26 19.64 -3.22
CA SER A 261 18.59 20.34 -4.46
C SER A 261 19.09 21.78 -4.25
N SER A 262 19.86 22.00 -3.19
CA SER A 262 20.54 23.27 -2.84
C SER A 262 22.05 23.24 -3.14
N SER A 263 22.50 22.36 -4.05
CA SER A 263 23.91 22.26 -4.45
C SER A 263 24.13 22.07 -5.95
N LEU A 264 23.41 22.84 -6.77
CA LEU A 264 23.80 23.17 -8.14
C LEU A 264 23.67 24.68 -8.35
#